data_AF-A0A932YKJ6-F1
#
_entry.id   AF-A0A932YKJ6-F1
#
_cell.length_a   1.000
_cell.length_b   1.000
_cell.length_c   1.000
_cell.angle_alpha   90.00
_cell.angle_beta   90.00
_cell.angle_gamma   90.00
#
_symmetry.space_group_name_H-M   'P 1'
#
loop_
_entity.id
_entity.type
_entity.pdbx_description
1 polymer ?
#
loop_
_entity_poly.entity_id
_entity_poly.type
_entity_poly.pdbx_seq_one_letter_code
_entity_poly.pdbx_strand_id
1 'polypeptide(L)'
;MEMEPMGGTIILGLHMEAFLMIVSGIFYILCAASLWRSYRREKNELIGALLAFLLYQAVNMFFMGLEVQTMNIFYGNVASLAVFVGSAYMLKFPFSSLSQGKRRVLFLLILAAVLGLFVWFMQTEERQMKLMEFTLWYDIVINGLVVGGFMLLLAIRTTERLLRIKAFGGGAGVVSCCVVANGAMLGGAILAGSVIGFFAPVIILGSLLFTRGRQQPTMNRV
;
A
#
# COMPACT_ATOMS: atom_id res chain seq x y z
N MET A 1 -5.64 27.49 17.95
CA MET A 1 -5.91 26.10 17.52
C MET A 1 -5.88 25.29 18.79
N GLU A 2 -7.06 25.01 19.34
CA GLU A 2 -7.22 24.17 20.52
C GLU A 2 -6.78 22.76 20.14
N MET A 3 -5.74 22.25 20.80
CA MET A 3 -5.39 20.84 20.71
C MET A 3 -6.52 20.08 21.41
N GLU A 4 -7.38 19.42 20.64
CA GLU A 4 -8.30 18.44 21.21
C GLU A 4 -7.49 17.48 22.11
N PRO A 5 -8.00 17.15 23.30
CA PRO A 5 -7.31 16.21 24.15
C PRO A 5 -7.15 14.91 23.36
N MET A 6 -5.90 14.44 23.21
CA MET A 6 -5.55 13.10 22.70
C MET A 6 -6.02 12.00 23.68
N GLY A 7 -7.28 12.05 24.09
CA GLY A 7 -8.00 11.07 24.90
C GLY A 7 -8.53 9.95 24.01
N GLY A 8 -7.64 9.33 23.24
CA GLY A 8 -7.93 8.03 22.65
C GLY A 8 -8.04 6.99 23.76
N THR A 9 -8.96 6.04 23.64
CA THR A 9 -9.03 4.87 24.54
C THR A 9 -7.65 4.19 24.60
N ILE A 10 -7.10 4.05 25.80
CA ILE A 10 -5.80 3.40 26.00
C ILE A 10 -6.07 1.91 26.15
N ILE A 11 -5.56 1.09 25.22
CA ILE A 11 -5.61 -0.37 25.32
C ILE A 11 -4.17 -0.87 25.45
N LEU A 12 -3.88 -1.65 26.50
CA LEU A 12 -2.53 -2.21 26.75
C LEU A 12 -1.40 -1.15 26.88
N GLY A 13 -1.73 0.10 27.26
CA GLY A 13 -0.75 1.20 27.38
C GLY A 13 -0.39 1.89 26.06
N LEU A 14 -1.08 1.53 24.96
CA LEU A 14 -0.94 2.16 23.65
C LEU A 14 -2.19 2.99 23.33
N HIS A 15 -2.00 4.09 22.60
CA HIS A 15 -3.13 4.79 21.98
C HIS A 15 -3.83 3.83 21.00
N MET A 16 -5.17 3.74 21.03
CA MET A 16 -5.95 2.82 20.19
C MET A 16 -5.56 2.89 18.71
N GLU A 17 -5.27 4.10 18.21
CA GLU A 17 -4.86 4.34 16.83
C GLU A 17 -3.50 3.70 16.52
N ALA A 18 -2.50 3.93 17.38
CA ALA A 18 -1.18 3.32 17.26
C ALA A 18 -1.25 1.79 17.33
N PHE A 19 -2.05 1.25 18.25
CA PHE A 19 -2.27 -0.19 18.36
C PHE A 19 -2.87 -0.78 17.08
N LEU A 20 -3.94 -0.16 16.55
CA LEU A 20 -4.57 -0.59 15.30
C LEU A 20 -3.61 -0.54 14.11
N MET A 21 -2.80 0.51 14.00
CA MET A 21 -1.79 0.63 12.93
C MET A 21 -0.70 -0.45 13.03
N ILE A 22 -0.20 -0.73 14.23
CA ILE A 22 0.82 -1.78 14.45
C ILE A 22 0.25 -3.17 14.12
N VAL A 23 -0.95 -3.49 14.65
CA VAL A 23 -1.62 -4.77 14.39
C VAL A 23 -1.95 -4.92 12.90
N SER A 24 -2.39 -3.83 12.26
CA SER A 24 -2.57 -3.79 10.81
C SER A 24 -1.26 -4.10 10.08
N GLY A 25 -0.15 -3.44 10.44
CA GLY A 25 1.17 -3.71 9.87
C GLY A 25 1.56 -5.19 9.93
N ILE A 26 1.37 -5.84 11.09
CA ILE A 26 1.60 -7.28 11.26
C ILE A 26 0.67 -8.10 10.35
N PHE A 27 -0.62 -7.75 10.28
CA PHE A 27 -1.59 -8.43 9.42
C PHE A 27 -1.22 -8.34 7.93
N TYR A 28 -0.76 -7.17 7.48
CA TYR A 28 -0.25 -6.99 6.12
C TYR A 28 0.96 -7.89 5.81
N ILE A 29 1.88 -8.08 6.77
CA ILE A 29 3.01 -9.03 6.61
C ILE A 29 2.50 -10.46 6.42
N LEU A 30 1.53 -10.89 7.23
CA LEU A 30 0.94 -12.22 7.12
C LEU A 30 0.25 -12.41 5.75
N CYS A 31 -0.49 -11.40 5.28
CA CYS A 31 -1.08 -11.40 3.95
C CYS A 31 -0.01 -11.45 2.84
N ALA A 32 1.06 -10.67 2.96
CA ALA A 32 2.17 -10.69 2.01
C ALA A 32 2.85 -12.07 1.95
N ALA A 33 3.06 -12.73 3.09
CA ALA A 33 3.61 -14.08 3.16
C ALA A 33 2.70 -15.13 2.48
N SER A 34 1.38 -15.01 2.64
CA SER A 34 0.41 -15.85 1.94
C SER A 34 0.39 -15.61 0.43
N LEU A 35 0.53 -14.35 0.01
CA LEU A 35 0.56 -13.94 -1.39
C LEU A 35 1.87 -14.33 -2.08
N TRP A 36 2.99 -14.36 -1.36
CA TRP A 36 4.30 -14.78 -1.87
C TRP A 36 4.25 -16.13 -2.58
N ARG A 37 3.48 -17.09 -2.04
CA ARG A 37 3.27 -18.40 -2.66
C ARG A 37 2.57 -18.30 -4.03
N SER A 38 1.60 -17.39 -4.19
CA SER A 38 0.95 -17.14 -5.49
C SER A 38 1.89 -16.44 -6.45
N TYR A 39 2.65 -15.47 -5.96
CA TYR A 39 3.62 -14.75 -6.78
C TYR A 39 4.66 -15.69 -7.40
N ARG A 40 5.20 -16.64 -6.62
CA ARG A 40 6.13 -17.66 -7.15
C ARG A 40 5.52 -18.57 -8.22
N ARG A 41 4.21 -18.83 -8.18
CA ARG A 41 3.52 -19.72 -9.12
C ARG A 41 3.11 -19.03 -10.42
N GLU A 42 2.51 -17.85 -10.33
CA GLU A 42 1.92 -17.16 -11.48
C GLU A 42 2.86 -16.13 -12.12
N LYS A 43 3.82 -15.56 -11.36
CA LYS A 43 4.76 -14.51 -11.79
C LYS A 43 4.11 -13.36 -12.58
N ASN A 44 2.86 -13.03 -12.25
CA ASN A 44 2.09 -11.98 -12.90
C ASN A 44 2.45 -10.60 -12.30
N GLU A 45 2.56 -9.58 -13.15
CA GLU A 45 2.81 -8.18 -12.76
C GLU A 45 1.73 -7.66 -11.77
N LEU A 46 0.46 -8.06 -11.92
CA LEU A 46 -0.61 -7.69 -10.99
C LEU A 46 -0.32 -8.20 -9.57
N ILE A 47 0.05 -9.49 -9.46
CA ILE A 47 0.36 -10.11 -8.16
C ILE A 47 1.66 -9.51 -7.60
N GLY A 48 2.62 -9.19 -8.46
CA GLY A 48 3.84 -8.47 -8.06
C GLY A 48 3.54 -7.09 -7.46
N ALA A 49 2.62 -6.33 -8.07
CA ALA A 49 2.18 -5.04 -7.55
C ALA A 49 1.42 -5.17 -6.23
N LEU A 50 0.50 -6.13 -6.11
CA LEU A 50 -0.22 -6.39 -4.85
C LEU A 50 0.70 -6.87 -3.73
N LEU A 51 1.73 -7.65 -4.05
CA LEU A 51 2.74 -8.07 -3.08
C LEU A 51 3.58 -6.87 -2.62
N ALA A 52 4.02 -6.02 -3.55
CA ALA A 52 4.75 -4.80 -3.21
C ALA A 52 3.89 -3.87 -2.34
N PHE A 53 2.62 -3.70 -2.70
CA PHE A 53 1.62 -2.99 -1.92
C PHE A 53 1.55 -3.50 -0.47
N LEU A 54 1.33 -4.80 -0.29
CA LEU A 54 1.22 -5.37 1.05
C LEU A 54 2.50 -5.22 1.88
N LEU A 55 3.67 -5.35 1.26
CA LEU A 55 4.96 -5.25 1.95
C LEU A 55 5.27 -3.82 2.39
N TYR A 56 5.15 -2.83 1.50
CA TYR A 56 5.45 -1.47 1.92
C TYR A 56 4.40 -0.95 2.90
N GLN A 57 3.13 -1.32 2.70
CA GLN A 57 2.05 -0.86 3.58
C GLN A 57 2.15 -1.49 4.98
N ALA A 58 2.67 -2.74 5.07
CA ALA A 58 3.06 -3.33 6.35
C ALA A 58 4.08 -2.48 7.10
N VAL A 59 5.17 -2.12 6.41
CA VAL A 59 6.25 -1.31 6.98
C VAL A 59 5.71 0.07 7.35
N ASN A 60 4.98 0.72 6.45
CA ASN A 60 4.35 2.03 6.68
C ASN A 60 3.47 2.02 7.93
N MET A 61 2.47 1.14 8.00
CA MET A 61 1.52 1.08 9.13
C MET A 61 2.22 0.71 10.44
N PHE A 62 3.19 -0.20 10.42
CA PHE A 62 3.93 -0.57 11.61
C PHE A 62 4.75 0.60 12.16
N PHE A 63 5.53 1.27 11.30
CA PHE A 63 6.40 2.37 11.73
C PHE A 63 5.61 3.65 12.02
N MET A 64 4.54 3.94 11.29
CA MET A 64 3.64 5.06 11.60
C MET A 64 2.94 4.85 12.95
N GLY A 65 2.53 3.62 13.27
CA GLY A 65 2.01 3.30 14.60
C GLY A 65 3.06 3.49 15.72
N LEU A 66 4.33 3.15 15.48
CA LEU A 66 5.42 3.43 16.42
C LEU A 66 5.70 4.94 16.56
N GLU A 67 5.62 5.70 15.48
CA GLU A 67 5.74 7.16 15.51
C GLU A 67 4.65 7.78 16.37
N VAL A 68 3.37 7.43 16.14
CA VAL A 68 2.25 7.95 16.93
C VAL A 68 2.41 7.62 18.41
N GLN A 69 2.95 6.45 18.75
CA GLN A 69 3.16 6.05 20.14
C GLN A 69 4.36 6.75 20.81
N THR A 70 5.45 6.94 20.08
CA THR A 70 6.74 7.40 20.65
C THR A 70 7.05 8.87 20.35
N MET A 71 6.27 9.50 19.47
CA MET A 71 6.49 10.83 18.90
C MET A 71 7.88 10.99 18.27
N ASN A 72 8.50 9.87 17.85
CA ASN A 72 9.82 9.88 17.25
C ASN A 72 9.75 9.92 15.71
N ILE A 73 10.15 11.06 15.15
CA ILE A 73 10.16 11.37 13.70
C ILE A 73 10.94 10.33 12.90
N PHE A 74 11.94 9.66 13.50
CA PHE A 74 12.69 8.60 12.83
C PHE A 74 11.78 7.51 12.27
N TYR A 75 10.75 7.11 13.01
CA TYR A 75 9.82 6.08 12.55
C TYR A 75 8.95 6.59 11.38
N GLY A 76 8.50 7.85 11.42
CA GLY A 76 7.79 8.49 10.30
C GLY A 76 8.62 8.58 9.02
N ASN A 77 9.94 8.80 9.15
CA ASN A 77 10.87 8.79 8.03
C ASN A 77 11.00 7.39 7.41
N VAL A 78 11.08 6.33 8.22
CA VAL A 78 11.11 4.95 7.73
C VAL A 78 9.81 4.57 7.04
N ALA A 79 8.67 4.97 7.62
CA ALA A 79 7.35 4.77 7.04
C ALA A 79 7.23 5.44 5.66
N SER A 80 7.64 6.71 5.57
CA SER A 80 7.64 7.49 4.32
C SER A 80 8.56 6.90 3.24
N LEU A 81 9.76 6.47 3.63
CA LEU A 81 10.68 5.82 2.70
C LEU A 81 10.10 4.52 2.14
N ALA A 82 9.43 3.73 2.98
CA ALA A 82 8.76 2.50 2.55
C ALA A 82 7.68 2.81 1.51
N VAL A 83 6.84 3.81 1.74
CA VAL A 83 5.82 4.27 0.78
C VAL A 83 6.47 4.67 -0.54
N PHE A 84 7.49 5.52 -0.54
CA PHE A 84 8.14 5.96 -1.78
C PHE A 84 8.72 4.81 -2.61
N VAL A 85 9.49 3.92 -1.97
CA VAL A 85 10.10 2.76 -2.65
C VAL A 85 9.03 1.77 -3.12
N GLY A 86 8.02 1.49 -2.30
CA GLY A 86 6.91 0.62 -2.62
C GLY A 86 6.11 1.11 -3.81
N SER A 87 5.76 2.40 -3.81
CA SER A 87 5.02 3.06 -4.90
C SER A 87 5.78 3.04 -6.22
N ALA A 88 7.09 3.35 -6.17
CA ALA A 88 7.95 3.28 -7.34
C ALA A 88 7.97 1.88 -7.96
N TYR A 89 7.93 0.84 -7.12
CA TYR A 89 7.81 -0.54 -7.59
C TYR A 89 6.43 -0.84 -8.18
N MET A 90 5.34 -0.41 -7.52
CA MET A 90 3.98 -0.64 -8.00
C MET A 90 3.68 0.00 -9.35
N LEU A 91 4.32 1.14 -9.65
CA LEU A 91 4.21 1.80 -10.95
C LEU A 91 4.69 0.93 -12.14
N LYS A 92 5.43 -0.16 -11.91
CA LYS A 92 5.73 -1.13 -12.98
C LYS A 92 4.47 -1.74 -13.60
N PHE A 93 3.38 -1.85 -12.83
CA PHE A 93 2.14 -2.45 -13.27
C PHE A 93 1.39 -1.63 -14.34
N PRO A 94 1.08 -0.33 -14.15
CA PRO A 94 0.51 0.49 -15.22
C PRO A 94 1.44 0.60 -16.44
N PHE A 95 2.75 0.47 -16.25
CA PHE A 95 3.74 0.45 -17.33
C PHE A 95 4.01 -0.94 -17.92
N SER A 96 3.17 -1.93 -17.62
CA SER A 96 3.31 -3.30 -18.13
C SER A 96 3.18 -3.40 -19.66
N SER A 97 2.55 -2.42 -20.32
CA SER A 97 2.46 -2.33 -21.78
C SER A 97 3.77 -1.91 -22.47
N LEU A 98 4.74 -1.37 -21.72
CA LEU A 98 6.02 -0.95 -22.27
C LEU A 98 6.98 -2.14 -22.44
N SER A 99 7.94 -2.00 -23.35
CA SER A 99 9.01 -3.00 -23.48
C SER A 99 9.83 -3.11 -22.19
N GLN A 100 10.36 -4.30 -21.93
CA GLN A 100 11.10 -4.61 -20.70
C GLN A 100 12.24 -3.62 -20.42
N GLY A 101 12.99 -3.22 -21.46
CA GLY A 101 14.05 -2.22 -21.37
C GLY A 101 13.53 -0.85 -20.93
N LYS A 102 12.49 -0.33 -21.61
CA LYS A 102 11.87 0.97 -21.26
C LYS A 102 11.30 0.96 -19.85
N ARG A 103 10.62 -0.12 -19.46
CA ARG A 103 10.07 -0.30 -18.11
C ARG A 103 11.14 -0.30 -17.02
N ARG A 104 12.29 -0.93 -17.27
CA ARG A 104 13.42 -0.94 -16.33
C ARG A 104 14.03 0.45 -16.17
N VAL A 105 14.26 1.17 -17.27
CA VAL A 105 14.78 2.54 -17.24
C VAL A 105 13.82 3.46 -16.51
N LEU A 106 12.52 3.41 -16.84
CA LEU A 106 11.50 4.23 -16.20
C LEU A 106 11.40 3.94 -14.69
N PHE A 107 11.43 2.66 -14.29
CA PHE A 107 11.49 2.29 -12.87
C PHE A 107 12.69 2.89 -12.15
N LEU A 108 13.90 2.79 -12.73
CA LEU A 108 15.11 3.34 -12.11
C LEU A 108 15.06 4.88 -12.02
N LEU A 109 14.54 5.55 -13.04
CA LEU A 109 14.36 7.00 -13.02
C LEU A 109 13.37 7.43 -11.93
N ILE A 110 12.21 6.76 -11.83
CA ILE A 110 11.22 7.04 -10.78
C ILE A 110 11.83 6.77 -9.41
N LEU A 111 12.52 5.64 -9.22
CA LEU A 111 13.16 5.29 -7.96
C LEU A 111 14.21 6.34 -7.56
N ALA A 112 15.05 6.77 -8.50
CA ALA A 112 16.03 7.81 -8.24
C ALA A 112 15.37 9.16 -7.90
N ALA A 113 14.29 9.52 -8.59
CA ALA A 113 13.55 10.75 -8.32
C ALA A 113 12.92 10.75 -6.93
N VAL A 114 12.24 9.67 -6.52
CA VAL A 114 11.61 9.60 -5.19
C VAL A 114 12.63 9.52 -4.06
N LEU A 115 13.77 8.86 -4.27
CA LEU A 115 14.86 8.86 -3.29
C LEU A 115 15.53 10.24 -3.19
N GLY A 116 15.73 10.93 -4.32
CA GLY A 116 16.22 12.31 -4.33
C GLY A 116 15.28 13.25 -3.60
N LEU A 117 13.97 13.09 -3.81
CA LEU A 117 12.93 13.84 -3.09
C LEU A 117 12.95 13.55 -1.58
N PHE A 118 13.08 12.29 -1.18
CA PHE A 118 13.22 11.90 0.22
C PHE A 118 14.45 12.56 0.86
N VAL A 119 15.61 12.49 0.21
CA VAL A 119 16.84 13.14 0.71
C VAL A 119 16.65 14.66 0.81
N TRP A 120 15.94 15.29 -0.12
CA TRP A 120 15.62 16.72 -0.07
C TRP A 120 14.74 17.09 1.13
N PHE A 121 13.77 16.25 1.49
CA PHE A 121 12.97 16.42 2.71
C PHE A 121 13.82 16.26 3.98
N MET A 122 14.83 15.39 3.97
CA MET A 122 15.71 15.15 5.12
C MET A 122 16.70 16.28 5.42
N GLN A 123 16.86 17.28 4.55
CA GLN A 123 17.87 18.35 4.70
C GLN A 123 17.62 19.30 5.87
N THR A 124 16.35 19.52 6.26
CA THR A 124 15.97 20.52 7.27
C THR A 124 14.78 20.01 8.08
N GLU A 125 14.75 20.31 9.38
CA GLU A 125 13.65 19.91 10.29
C GLU A 125 12.27 20.35 9.78
N GLU A 126 12.14 21.59 9.27
CA GLU A 126 10.86 22.08 8.74
C GLU A 126 10.31 21.22 7.60
N ARG A 127 11.19 20.72 6.73
CA ARG A 127 10.81 19.83 5.64
C ARG A 127 10.50 18.42 6.15
N GLN A 128 11.27 17.91 7.11
CA GLN A 128 10.97 16.61 7.72
C GLN A 128 9.57 16.60 8.35
N MET A 129 9.14 17.69 9.00
CA MET A 129 7.79 17.82 9.55
C MET A 129 6.69 17.79 8.47
N LYS A 130 6.99 18.21 7.23
CA LYS A 130 6.07 18.17 6.09
C LYS A 130 6.10 16.83 5.33
N LEU A 131 7.08 15.96 5.63
CA LEU A 131 7.28 14.71 4.90
C LEU A 131 6.07 13.78 5.03
N MET A 132 5.52 13.63 6.24
CA MET A 132 4.40 12.70 6.46
C MET A 132 3.14 13.12 5.69
N GLU A 133 2.77 14.40 5.76
CA GLU A 133 1.64 14.95 5.00
C GLU A 133 1.85 14.75 3.49
N PHE A 134 3.06 15.04 3.00
CA PHE A 134 3.41 14.82 1.60
C PHE A 134 3.32 13.34 1.21
N THR A 135 3.81 12.44 2.07
CA THR A 135 3.74 10.98 1.86
C THR A 135 2.30 10.51 1.72
N LEU A 136 1.37 11.00 2.55
CA LEU A 136 -0.05 10.65 2.46
C LEU A 136 -0.66 11.11 1.13
N TRP A 137 -0.39 12.35 0.72
CA TRP A 137 -0.81 12.86 -0.59
C TRP A 137 -0.22 12.06 -1.75
N TYR A 138 1.07 11.74 -1.66
CA TYR A 138 1.76 10.95 -2.65
C TYR A 138 1.15 9.54 -2.77
N ASP A 139 0.83 8.89 -1.65
CA ASP A 139 0.20 7.56 -1.64
C ASP A 139 -1.22 7.60 -2.22
N ILE A 140 -2.00 8.65 -1.93
CA ILE A 140 -3.32 8.90 -2.56
C ILE A 140 -3.18 8.96 -4.08
N VAL A 141 -2.27 9.82 -4.58
CA VAL A 141 -2.16 10.08 -6.02
C VAL A 141 -1.55 8.88 -6.75
N ILE A 142 -0.40 8.39 -6.30
CA ILE A 142 0.35 7.36 -7.03
C ILE A 142 -0.27 5.98 -6.84
N ASN A 143 -0.49 5.54 -5.61
CA ASN A 143 -0.99 4.18 -5.39
C ASN A 143 -2.51 4.13 -5.47
N GLY A 144 -3.21 5.10 -4.90
CA GLY A 144 -4.66 5.17 -4.97
C GLY A 144 -5.18 5.41 -6.39
N LEU A 145 -4.89 6.58 -6.95
CA LEU A 145 -5.46 7.00 -8.24
C LEU A 145 -4.77 6.34 -9.43
N VAL A 146 -3.43 6.39 -9.51
CA VAL A 146 -2.73 5.86 -10.69
C VAL A 146 -2.73 4.34 -10.70
N VAL A 147 -2.20 3.68 -9.66
CA VAL A 147 -2.09 2.21 -9.66
C VAL A 147 -3.43 1.54 -9.38
N GLY A 148 -4.14 1.93 -8.32
CA GLY A 148 -5.44 1.39 -7.93
C GLY A 148 -6.50 1.66 -9.00
N GLY A 149 -6.55 2.89 -9.53
CA GLY A 149 -7.40 3.23 -10.67
C GLY A 149 -7.09 2.40 -11.91
N PHE A 150 -5.81 2.19 -12.25
CA PHE A 150 -5.43 1.32 -13.37
C PHE A 150 -5.86 -0.15 -13.16
N MET A 151 -5.76 -0.68 -11.94
CA MET A 151 -6.28 -2.03 -11.62
C MET A 151 -7.80 -2.13 -11.81
N LEU A 152 -8.55 -1.12 -11.39
CA LEU A 152 -10.00 -1.08 -11.60
C LEU A 152 -10.37 -0.95 -13.08
N LEU A 153 -9.65 -0.10 -13.84
CA LEU A 153 -9.82 0.00 -15.28
C LEU A 153 -9.53 -1.33 -15.98
N LEU A 154 -8.48 -2.04 -15.58
CA LEU A 154 -8.17 -3.38 -16.09
C LEU A 154 -9.30 -4.37 -15.78
N ALA A 155 -9.88 -4.31 -14.58
CA ALA A 155 -11.01 -5.16 -14.19
C ALA A 155 -12.26 -4.93 -15.06
N ILE A 156 -12.51 -3.69 -15.48
CA ILE A 156 -13.62 -3.34 -16.36
C ILE A 156 -13.34 -3.81 -17.80
N ARG A 157 -12.10 -3.69 -18.27
CA ARG A 157 -11.73 -3.99 -19.66
C ARG A 157 -11.47 -5.46 -19.94
N THR A 158 -11.08 -6.26 -18.94
CA THR A 158 -10.74 -7.67 -19.18
C THR A 158 -11.98 -8.55 -19.31
N THR A 159 -11.96 -9.44 -20.30
CA THR A 159 -12.99 -10.47 -20.52
C THR A 159 -12.75 -11.72 -19.67
N GLU A 160 -11.52 -11.93 -19.19
CA GLU A 160 -11.17 -13.10 -18.39
C GLU A 160 -11.70 -12.94 -16.96
N ARG A 161 -12.66 -13.80 -16.57
CA ARG A 161 -13.35 -13.73 -15.28
C ARG A 161 -12.38 -13.78 -14.07
N LEU A 162 -11.32 -14.58 -14.15
CA LEU A 162 -10.36 -14.71 -13.05
C LEU A 162 -9.51 -13.45 -12.90
N LEU A 163 -8.97 -12.92 -14.00
CA LEU A 163 -8.21 -11.67 -14.00
C LEU A 163 -9.08 -10.50 -13.53
N ARG A 164 -10.35 -10.47 -13.95
CA ARG A 164 -11.33 -9.46 -13.51
C ARG A 164 -11.52 -9.43 -12.00
N ILE A 165 -11.71 -10.59 -11.36
CA ILE A 165 -11.91 -10.66 -9.90
C ILE A 165 -10.65 -10.22 -9.16
N LYS A 166 -9.46 -10.68 -9.60
CA LYS A 166 -8.18 -10.29 -8.99
C LYS A 166 -7.90 -8.80 -9.13
N ALA A 167 -8.13 -8.24 -10.32
CA ALA A 167 -7.91 -6.82 -10.59
C ALA A 167 -8.92 -5.94 -9.85
N PHE A 168 -10.19 -6.36 -9.76
CA PHE A 168 -11.21 -5.62 -9.01
C PHE A 168 -10.92 -5.63 -7.50
N GLY A 169 -10.66 -6.80 -6.92
CA GLY A 169 -10.35 -6.92 -5.49
C GLY A 169 -9.03 -6.24 -5.13
N GLY A 170 -8.02 -6.38 -5.98
CA GLY A 170 -6.75 -5.66 -5.88
C GLY A 170 -6.95 -4.14 -5.89
N GLY A 171 -7.58 -3.62 -6.94
CA GLY A 171 -7.83 -2.19 -7.11
C GLY A 171 -8.73 -1.61 -6.02
N ALA A 172 -9.81 -2.29 -5.64
CA ALA A 172 -10.69 -1.84 -4.56
C ALA A 172 -9.97 -1.77 -3.21
N GLY A 173 -9.15 -2.79 -2.89
CA GLY A 173 -8.33 -2.77 -1.67
C GLY A 173 -7.36 -1.60 -1.67
N VAL A 174 -6.57 -1.42 -2.74
CA VAL A 174 -5.60 -0.33 -2.85
C VAL A 174 -6.27 1.04 -2.81
N VAL A 175 -7.39 1.25 -3.52
CA VAL A 175 -8.12 2.52 -3.47
C VAL A 175 -8.69 2.79 -2.08
N SER A 176 -9.24 1.77 -1.41
CA SER A 176 -9.78 1.95 -0.06
C SER A 176 -8.73 2.39 0.95
N CYS A 177 -7.52 1.82 0.95
CA CYS A 177 -6.48 2.25 1.87
C CYS A 177 -5.79 3.55 1.40
N CYS A 178 -5.44 3.67 0.13
CA CYS A 178 -4.60 4.78 -0.30
C CYS A 178 -5.40 6.05 -0.52
N VAL A 179 -6.68 5.97 -0.91
CA VAL A 179 -7.53 7.16 -1.13
C VAL A 179 -8.42 7.40 0.09
N VAL A 180 -9.22 6.41 0.48
CA VAL A 180 -10.23 6.62 1.52
C VAL A 180 -9.59 6.73 2.90
N ALA A 181 -8.68 5.81 3.25
CA ALA A 181 -8.04 5.88 4.57
C ALA A 181 -7.10 7.08 4.71
N ASN A 182 -6.18 7.31 3.75
CA ASN A 182 -5.30 8.48 3.83
C ASN A 182 -6.07 9.80 3.71
N GLY A 183 -7.15 9.86 2.90
CA GLY A 183 -8.03 11.02 2.84
C GLY A 183 -8.72 11.31 4.17
N ALA A 184 -9.18 10.27 4.87
CA ALA A 184 -9.73 10.39 6.23
C ALA A 184 -8.66 10.86 7.22
N MET A 185 -7.43 10.36 7.13
CA MET A 185 -6.31 10.79 7.98
C MET A 185 -5.93 12.25 7.76
N LEU A 186 -5.86 12.70 6.50
CA LEU A 186 -5.63 14.11 6.16
C LEU A 186 -6.79 15.01 6.64
N GLY A 187 -8.00 14.48 6.69
CA GLY A 187 -9.18 15.15 7.25
C GLY A 187 -9.24 15.15 8.78
N GLY A 188 -8.24 14.60 9.48
CA GLY A 188 -8.18 14.51 10.95
C GLY A 188 -8.86 13.28 11.55
N ALA A 189 -9.48 12.40 10.76
CA ALA A 189 -10.15 11.19 11.22
C ALA A 189 -9.21 9.97 11.23
N ILE A 190 -8.16 10.01 12.06
CA ILE A 190 -7.09 9.01 12.11
C ILE A 190 -7.61 7.60 12.44
N LEU A 191 -8.52 7.49 13.42
CA LEU A 191 -9.15 6.21 13.78
C LEU A 191 -9.93 5.57 12.62
N ALA A 192 -10.75 6.36 11.93
CA ALA A 192 -11.53 5.89 10.79
C ALA A 192 -10.62 5.45 9.63
N GLY A 193 -9.55 6.22 9.37
CA GLY A 193 -8.53 5.85 8.39
C GLY A 193 -7.87 4.50 8.74
N SER A 194 -7.47 4.32 9.99
CA SER A 194 -6.81 3.08 10.45
C SER A 194 -7.68 1.84 10.27
N VAL A 195 -8.99 1.95 10.56
CA VAL A 195 -9.96 0.86 10.36
C VAL A 195 -10.14 0.54 8.87
N ILE A 196 -10.26 1.56 8.01
CA ILE A 196 -10.41 1.35 6.57
C ILE A 196 -9.14 0.74 5.96
N GLY A 197 -7.96 1.20 6.41
CA GLY A 197 -6.67 0.66 6.02
C GLY A 197 -6.51 -0.82 6.35
N PHE A 198 -7.14 -1.31 7.42
CA PHE A 198 -7.15 -2.72 7.81
C PHE A 198 -8.00 -3.60 6.88
N PHE A 199 -9.04 -3.07 6.24
CA PHE A 199 -9.90 -3.85 5.36
C PHE A 199 -9.27 -4.16 4.00
N ALA A 200 -8.36 -3.32 3.51
CA ALA A 200 -7.70 -3.51 2.22
C ALA A 200 -7.05 -4.91 2.06
N PRO A 201 -6.24 -5.43 3.00
CA PRO A 201 -5.64 -6.77 2.89
C PRO A 201 -6.70 -7.87 2.91
N VAL A 202 -7.80 -7.69 3.63
CA VAL A 202 -8.93 -8.64 3.66
C VAL A 202 -9.58 -8.73 2.27
N ILE A 203 -9.85 -7.58 1.64
CA ILE A 203 -10.44 -7.51 0.29
C ILE A 203 -9.51 -8.15 -0.74
N ILE A 204 -8.22 -7.80 -0.69
CA ILE A 204 -7.20 -8.33 -1.62
C ILE A 204 -7.09 -9.85 -1.46
N LEU A 205 -6.90 -10.34 -0.24
CA LEU A 205 -6.74 -11.77 0.02
C LEU A 205 -8.02 -12.55 -0.33
N GLY A 206 -9.19 -12.02 0.01
CA GLY A 206 -10.49 -12.61 -0.32
C GLY A 206 -10.66 -12.82 -1.83
N SER A 207 -10.31 -11.82 -2.64
CA SER A 207 -10.37 -11.92 -4.11
C SER A 207 -9.41 -12.98 -4.69
N LEU A 208 -8.24 -13.15 -4.08
CA LEU A 208 -7.21 -14.10 -4.50
C LEU A 208 -7.53 -15.53 -4.07
N LEU A 209 -8.08 -15.73 -2.87
CA LEU A 209 -8.52 -17.03 -2.38
C LEU A 209 -9.71 -17.56 -3.19
N PHE A 210 -10.66 -16.68 -3.53
CA PHE A 210 -11.82 -17.04 -4.34
C PHE A 210 -11.44 -17.51 -5.76
N THR A 211 -10.32 -17.00 -6.30
CA THR A 211 -9.80 -17.40 -7.61
C THR A 211 -8.90 -18.63 -7.55
N ARG A 212 -8.17 -18.86 -6.45
CA ARG A 212 -7.39 -20.10 -6.24
C ARG A 212 -8.28 -21.35 -6.18
N GLY A 213 -9.45 -21.28 -5.55
CA GLY A 213 -10.36 -22.42 -5.42
C GLY A 213 -10.95 -22.92 -6.75
N ARG A 214 -10.88 -22.12 -7.82
CA ARG A 214 -11.38 -22.46 -9.17
C ARG A 214 -10.28 -22.81 -10.17
N GLN A 215 -9.01 -22.67 -9.81
CA GLN A 215 -7.89 -23.19 -10.58
C GLN A 215 -7.66 -24.68 -10.23
N GLN A 216 -8.61 -25.55 -10.58
CA GLN A 216 -8.28 -26.96 -10.75
C GLN A 216 -7.31 -27.07 -11.93
N PRO A 217 -6.26 -27.90 -11.84
CA PRO A 217 -5.27 -28.01 -12.89
C PRO A 217 -5.90 -28.70 -14.09
N THR A 218 -6.25 -27.97 -15.14
CA THR A 218 -6.29 -28.55 -16.48
C THR A 218 -4.85 -28.82 -16.92
N MET A 219 -4.22 -29.84 -16.32
CA MET A 219 -3.19 -30.61 -17.01
C MET A 219 -3.92 -31.43 -18.08
N ASN A 220 -4.17 -30.82 -19.23
CA ASN A 220 -4.18 -31.60 -20.46
C ASN A 220 -2.73 -31.64 -20.94
N ARG A 221 -2.06 -32.75 -20.60
CA ARG A 221 -1.03 -33.29 -21.48
C ARG A 221 -1.73 -33.68 -22.78
N VAL A 222 -1.36 -33.03 -23.88
CA VAL A 222 -1.12 -33.68 -25.17
C VAL A 222 0.13 -33.02 -25.75
#